data_AF-A0A327J065-F1
#
_entry.id   AF-A0A327J065-F1
#
_cell.length_a   1.000
_cell.length_b   1.000
_cell.length_c   1.000
_cell.angle_alpha   90.00
_cell.angle_beta   90.00
_cell.angle_gamma   90.00
#
_symmetry.space_group_name_H-M   'P 1'
#
loop_
_entity.id
_entity.type
_entity.pdbx_description
1 polymer ?
#
loop_
_entity_poly.entity_id
_entity_poly.type
_entity_poly.pdbx_seq_one_letter_code
_entity_poly.pdbx_strand_id
1 'polypeptide(L)'
;MKKFILLLIFYIFILSPSIATEQNLIYGQINFDWLTKSQLERDENIESIRRTLYSQDVSPKIAKKEFRETYKDYLKDKNNKKHYIQVLSGTKHTETENLSGFFTLKDKILYAYAIQYKNEPRTIYYYDTLGNLRYVDKLSENYPNYPYYSHQYYANGKLVSSIYFTAYDTQYMYKNGKFIGVWFKDTMFNSKAKKIMTRTNY
;
A
#
# COMPACT_ATOMS: atom_id res chain seq x y z
N MET A 1 -37.75 -58.03 21.99
CA MET A 1 -38.17 -57.40 23.27
C MET A 1 -37.14 -56.36 23.64
N LYS A 2 -37.58 -55.11 23.88
CA LYS A 2 -36.91 -53.97 24.57
C LYS A 2 -35.54 -53.55 24.00
N LYS A 3 -35.38 -52.49 23.20
CA LYS A 3 -35.60 -51.02 23.41
C LYS A 3 -35.03 -50.50 24.74
N PHE A 4 -34.40 -49.31 24.66
CA PHE A 4 -33.74 -48.43 25.67
C PHE A 4 -32.21 -48.58 25.71
N ILE A 5 -31.32 -47.59 25.50
CA ILE A 5 -31.28 -46.09 25.58
C ILE A 5 -30.05 -45.66 24.75
N LEU A 6 -30.11 -44.91 23.64
CA LEU A 6 -30.18 -43.44 23.44
C LEU A 6 -29.20 -42.58 24.28
N LEU A 7 -28.28 -41.89 23.60
CA LEU A 7 -27.41 -40.75 23.99
C LEU A 7 -25.91 -41.05 24.15
N LEU A 8 -25.16 -40.85 23.06
CA LEU A 8 -24.07 -39.88 23.13
C LEU A 8 -24.04 -39.05 21.84
N ILE A 9 -24.31 -37.77 22.05
CA ILE A 9 -24.42 -36.68 21.10
C ILE A 9 -23.04 -36.37 20.49
N PHE A 10 -23.00 -36.36 19.15
CA PHE A 10 -22.42 -35.28 18.33
C PHE A 10 -21.16 -34.60 18.89
N TYR A 11 -19.97 -35.12 18.56
CA TYR A 11 -18.73 -34.34 18.62
C TYR A 11 -17.65 -34.86 17.66
N ILE A 12 -17.92 -34.82 16.36
CA ILE A 12 -16.86 -34.80 15.34
C ILE A 12 -17.25 -33.76 14.28
N PHE A 13 -17.12 -32.50 14.66
CA PHE A 13 -17.03 -31.40 13.70
C PHE A 13 -15.54 -31.12 13.46
N ILE A 14 -15.15 -31.24 12.18
CA ILE A 14 -14.11 -30.46 11.50
C ILE A 14 -12.67 -30.61 12.03
N LEU A 15 -11.94 -31.56 11.46
CA LEU A 15 -10.51 -31.36 11.19
C LEU A 15 -10.34 -31.20 9.69
N SER A 16 -10.71 -30.03 9.18
CA SER A 16 -10.17 -29.56 7.91
C SER A 16 -8.67 -29.34 8.09
N PRO A 17 -7.80 -29.89 7.21
CA PRO A 17 -6.39 -29.54 7.23
C PRO A 17 -6.29 -28.03 6.94
N SER A 18 -5.81 -27.31 7.94
CA SER A 18 -5.47 -25.90 7.87
C SER A 18 -4.65 -25.65 6.61
N ILE A 19 -5.09 -24.71 5.79
CA ILE A 19 -4.32 -24.17 4.66
C ILE A 19 -2.94 -23.76 5.21
N ALA A 20 -1.91 -24.49 4.79
CA ALA A 20 -0.54 -24.09 4.99
C ALA A 20 -0.32 -22.79 4.19
N THR A 21 -0.36 -21.66 4.86
CA THR A 21 0.23 -20.42 4.31
C THR A 21 1.73 -20.66 4.20
N GLU A 22 2.24 -20.73 2.97
CA GLU A 22 3.67 -20.64 2.68
C GLU A 22 4.23 -19.37 3.33
N GLN A 23 4.93 -19.54 4.45
CA GLN A 23 5.80 -18.51 5.00
C GLN A 23 7.06 -18.49 4.16
N ASN A 24 7.10 -17.60 3.17
CA ASN A 24 8.37 -17.15 2.62
C ASN A 24 9.13 -16.43 3.75
N LEU A 25 10.07 -17.14 4.37
CA LEU A 25 11.00 -16.63 5.37
C LEU A 25 11.92 -15.59 4.72
N ILE A 26 11.55 -14.31 4.83
CA ILE A 26 12.50 -13.20 4.73
C ILE A 26 13.04 -12.96 6.14
N TYR A 27 14.24 -13.47 6.41
CA TYR A 27 15.00 -13.16 7.63
C TYR A 27 15.38 -11.67 7.65
N GLY A 28 14.49 -10.87 8.21
CA GLY A 28 14.81 -9.55 8.75
C GLY A 28 14.17 -9.48 10.13
N GLN A 29 14.96 -9.26 11.18
CA GLN A 29 14.40 -9.04 12.51
C GLN A 29 13.33 -7.96 12.42
N ILE A 30 12.08 -8.30 12.72
CA ILE A 30 10.97 -7.35 12.79
C ILE A 30 11.25 -6.45 13.99
N ASN A 31 12.00 -5.37 13.78
CA ASN A 31 12.32 -4.41 14.82
C ASN A 31 11.35 -3.23 14.73
N PHE A 32 10.11 -3.45 15.17
CA PHE A 32 9.12 -2.37 15.32
C PHE A 32 9.07 -1.93 16.78
N ASP A 33 9.87 -0.92 17.11
CA ASP A 33 10.08 -0.39 18.46
C ASP A 33 9.23 0.86 18.77
N TRP A 34 8.33 1.25 17.86
CA TRP A 34 7.55 2.50 17.96
C TRP A 34 6.78 2.64 19.28
N LEU A 35 6.27 1.51 19.80
CA LEU A 35 5.49 1.44 21.02
C LEU A 35 6.34 1.59 22.28
N THR A 36 7.62 1.20 22.21
CA THR A 36 8.56 1.25 23.34
C THR A 36 9.42 2.51 23.34
N LYS A 37 9.54 3.21 22.20
CA LYS A 37 10.22 4.51 22.13
C LYS A 37 9.62 5.53 23.12
N SER A 38 10.46 6.38 23.68
CA SER A 38 10.05 7.62 24.32
C SER A 38 9.43 8.58 23.31
N GLN A 39 8.78 9.65 23.79
CA GLN A 39 8.25 10.67 22.88
C GLN A 39 9.37 11.39 22.11
N LEU A 40 10.50 11.67 22.76
CA LEU A 40 11.66 12.31 22.15
C LEU A 40 12.21 11.47 20.99
N GLU A 41 12.43 10.17 21.19
CA GLU A 41 12.91 9.28 20.13
C GLU A 41 11.93 9.16 18.96
N ARG A 42 10.61 9.21 19.21
CA ARG A 42 9.61 9.24 18.13
C ARG A 42 9.71 10.53 17.33
N ASP A 43 9.83 11.67 18.00
CA ASP A 43 9.92 12.98 17.35
C ASP A 43 11.21 13.09 16.53
N GLU A 44 12.34 12.61 17.06
CA GLU A 44 13.62 12.54 16.34
C GLU A 44 13.55 11.63 15.12
N ASN A 45 12.94 10.45 15.25
CA ASN A 45 12.76 9.52 14.14
C ASN A 45 11.85 10.12 13.04
N ILE A 46 10.74 10.75 13.42
CA ILE A 46 9.85 11.46 12.49
C ILE A 46 10.60 12.54 11.73
N GLU A 47 11.42 13.33 12.41
CA GLU A 47 12.16 14.41 11.79
C GLU A 47 13.29 13.90 10.89
N SER A 48 13.99 12.84 11.31
CA SER A 48 15.03 12.19 10.50
C SER A 48 14.47 11.66 9.18
N ILE A 49 13.37 10.89 9.22
CA ILE A 49 12.70 10.39 8.02
C ILE A 49 12.17 11.55 7.16
N ARG A 50 11.62 12.60 7.78
CA ARG A 50 11.15 13.79 7.05
C ARG A 50 12.31 14.42 6.27
N ARG A 51 13.49 14.56 6.86
CA ARG A 51 14.67 15.10 6.17
C ARG A 51 15.12 14.21 5.02
N THR A 52 15.07 12.90 5.17
CA THR A 52 15.36 11.95 4.08
C THR A 52 14.36 12.08 2.94
N LEU A 53 13.07 12.20 3.24
CA LEU A 53 12.00 12.32 2.24
C LEU A 53 11.94 13.67 1.54
N TYR A 54 12.47 14.72 2.15
CA TYR A 54 12.33 16.10 1.66
C TYR A 54 13.68 16.81 1.68
N SER A 55 14.75 16.08 1.34
CA SER A 55 16.04 16.67 1.00
C SER A 55 15.90 17.58 -0.23
N GLN A 56 16.94 18.35 -0.54
CA GLN A 56 16.87 19.55 -1.40
C GLN A 56 16.32 19.34 -2.83
N ASP A 57 16.10 18.08 -3.26
CA ASP A 57 15.67 17.72 -4.61
C ASP A 57 14.18 17.35 -4.75
N VAL A 58 13.43 17.27 -3.64
CA VAL A 58 12.01 16.90 -3.72
C VAL A 58 11.15 18.13 -3.95
N SER A 59 10.77 18.34 -5.21
CA SER A 59 9.89 19.45 -5.57
C SER A 59 8.49 19.24 -4.98
N PRO A 60 7.97 20.17 -4.14
CA PRO A 60 6.60 20.10 -3.66
C PRO A 60 5.56 20.29 -4.77
N LYS A 61 5.99 20.77 -5.94
CA LYS A 61 5.15 21.01 -7.11
C LYS A 61 5.95 20.96 -8.40
N ILE A 62 5.66 19.98 -9.23
CA ILE A 62 6.07 19.93 -10.63
C ILE A 62 5.13 20.85 -11.42
N ALA A 63 5.66 21.63 -12.37
CA ALA A 63 4.82 22.50 -13.19
C ALA A 63 3.82 21.65 -13.99
N LYS A 64 2.53 22.05 -14.02
CA LYS A 64 1.47 21.26 -14.69
C LYS A 64 1.81 20.92 -16.14
N LYS A 65 2.44 21.84 -16.87
CA LYS A 65 2.87 21.64 -18.25
C LYS A 65 3.95 20.56 -18.35
N GLU A 66 4.99 20.67 -17.52
CA GLU A 66 6.08 19.70 -17.42
C GLU A 66 5.54 18.31 -17.03
N PHE A 67 4.71 18.22 -15.99
CA PHE A 67 4.09 16.97 -15.56
C PHE A 67 3.33 16.30 -16.72
N ARG A 68 2.50 17.07 -17.44
CA ARG A 68 1.69 16.53 -18.53
C ARG A 68 2.53 16.08 -19.72
N GLU A 69 3.65 16.74 -19.99
CA GLU A 69 4.59 16.30 -21.03
C GLU A 69 5.28 15.01 -20.61
N THR A 70 5.83 14.96 -19.39
CA THR A 70 6.51 13.77 -18.84
C THR A 70 5.64 12.53 -18.84
N TYR A 71 4.34 12.66 -18.53
CA TYR A 71 3.41 11.53 -18.45
C TYR A 71 2.41 11.47 -19.59
N LYS A 72 2.69 12.12 -20.75
CA LYS A 72 1.71 12.27 -21.84
C LYS A 72 1.04 10.97 -22.27
N ASP A 73 1.80 9.89 -22.37
CA ASP A 73 1.31 8.57 -22.78
C ASP A 73 0.51 7.84 -21.71
N TYR A 74 0.60 8.31 -20.47
CA TYR A 74 -0.02 7.72 -19.29
C TYR A 74 -1.13 8.57 -18.69
N LEU A 75 -1.39 9.78 -19.21
CA LEU A 75 -2.49 10.65 -18.77
C LEU A 75 -3.86 9.97 -18.89
N LYS A 76 -3.99 9.06 -19.84
CA LYS A 76 -5.13 8.18 -20.00
C LYS A 76 -4.66 6.75 -20.26
N ASP A 77 -5.22 5.81 -19.53
CA ASP A 77 -4.99 4.39 -19.77
C ASP A 77 -5.63 3.98 -21.11
N LYS A 78 -4.76 3.72 -22.10
CA LYS A 78 -5.15 3.29 -23.45
C LYS A 78 -5.90 1.94 -23.43
N ASN A 79 -5.64 1.12 -22.41
CA ASN A 79 -6.21 -0.22 -22.23
C ASN A 79 -7.22 -0.29 -21.06
N ASN A 80 -7.80 0.84 -20.65
CA ASN A 80 -8.68 0.92 -19.47
C ASN A 80 -9.70 -0.23 -19.38
N LYS A 81 -10.46 -0.52 -20.44
CA LYS A 81 -11.47 -1.60 -20.40
C LYS A 81 -10.87 -2.95 -19.99
N LYS A 82 -9.68 -3.29 -20.52
CA LYS A 82 -8.96 -4.52 -20.18
C LYS A 82 -8.53 -4.49 -18.72
N HIS A 83 -7.81 -3.44 -18.31
CA HIS A 83 -7.30 -3.34 -16.94
C HIS A 83 -8.41 -3.30 -15.89
N TYR A 84 -9.49 -2.58 -16.16
CA TYR A 84 -10.68 -2.54 -15.32
C TYR A 84 -11.27 -3.93 -15.09
N ILE A 85 -11.48 -4.72 -16.15
CA ILE A 85 -12.00 -6.09 -16.04
C ILE A 85 -11.01 -7.01 -15.31
N GLN A 86 -9.71 -6.91 -15.60
CA GLN A 86 -8.68 -7.70 -14.93
C GLN A 86 -8.65 -7.42 -13.42
N VAL A 87 -8.74 -6.16 -13.03
CA VAL A 87 -8.77 -5.77 -11.61
C VAL A 87 -10.06 -6.27 -10.94
N LEU A 88 -11.22 -6.14 -11.60
CA LEU A 88 -12.48 -6.68 -11.09
C LEU A 88 -12.45 -8.20 -10.93
N SER A 89 -11.75 -8.93 -11.81
CA SER A 89 -11.60 -10.38 -11.71
C SER A 89 -10.55 -10.83 -10.68
N GLY A 90 -9.92 -9.90 -9.97
CA GLY A 90 -8.89 -10.19 -8.96
C GLY A 90 -7.49 -10.45 -9.54
N THR A 91 -7.25 -10.11 -10.81
CA THR A 91 -5.92 -10.23 -11.42
C THR A 91 -4.97 -9.23 -10.76
N LYS A 92 -3.90 -9.74 -10.13
CA LYS A 92 -2.84 -8.92 -9.49
C LYS A 92 -1.58 -8.78 -10.35
N HIS A 93 -1.32 -9.75 -11.23
CA HIS A 93 -0.13 -9.80 -12.06
C HIS A 93 -0.48 -10.28 -13.47
N THR A 94 0.07 -9.61 -14.48
CA THR A 94 0.08 -10.06 -15.87
C THR A 94 1.52 -10.33 -16.30
N GLU A 95 1.78 -10.57 -17.57
CA GLU A 95 3.15 -10.63 -18.09
C GLU A 95 3.87 -9.29 -17.95
N THR A 96 3.18 -8.17 -18.21
CA THR A 96 3.75 -6.83 -18.37
C THR A 96 3.42 -5.86 -17.24
N GLU A 97 2.42 -6.14 -16.40
CA GLU A 97 1.92 -5.24 -15.37
C GLU A 97 1.74 -5.93 -14.00
N ASN A 98 1.91 -5.15 -12.94
CA ASN A 98 1.30 -5.41 -11.64
C ASN A 98 0.06 -4.50 -11.51
N LEU A 99 -1.05 -5.08 -11.04
CA LEU A 99 -2.35 -4.44 -10.95
C LEU A 99 -2.83 -4.39 -9.50
N SER A 100 -3.48 -3.31 -9.11
CA SER A 100 -4.08 -3.16 -7.78
C SER A 100 -5.42 -2.44 -7.87
N GLY A 101 -6.47 -3.02 -7.29
CA GLY A 101 -7.80 -2.42 -7.23
C GLY A 101 -8.09 -1.75 -5.90
N PHE A 102 -8.77 -0.61 -5.94
CA PHE A 102 -9.25 0.10 -4.76
C PHE A 102 -10.77 0.08 -4.72
N PHE A 103 -11.32 -0.58 -3.71
CA PHE A 103 -12.74 -0.89 -3.58
C PHE A 103 -13.36 -0.15 -2.40
N THR A 104 -14.62 0.26 -2.54
CA THR A 104 -15.39 0.78 -1.40
C THR A 104 -15.56 -0.31 -0.34
N LEU A 105 -15.44 0.04 0.94
CA LEU A 105 -15.48 -0.95 2.03
C LEU A 105 -16.80 -1.73 2.08
N LYS A 106 -17.94 -1.04 1.88
CA LYS A 106 -19.27 -1.60 2.06
C LYS A 106 -19.71 -2.43 0.85
N ASP A 107 -19.68 -1.82 -0.32
CA ASP A 107 -20.31 -2.37 -1.53
C ASP A 107 -19.29 -3.06 -2.45
N LYS A 108 -18.00 -3.04 -2.08
CA LYS A 108 -16.89 -3.60 -2.87
C LYS A 108 -16.89 -3.09 -4.31
N ILE A 109 -17.26 -1.82 -4.50
CA ILE A 109 -17.28 -1.17 -5.81
C ILE A 109 -15.89 -0.65 -6.10
N LEU A 110 -15.31 -1.07 -7.24
CA LEU A 110 -14.04 -0.55 -7.72
C LEU A 110 -14.19 0.94 -8.05
N TYR A 111 -13.47 1.81 -7.34
CA TYR A 111 -13.51 3.26 -7.58
C TYR A 111 -12.21 3.82 -8.18
N ALA A 112 -11.11 3.07 -8.07
CA ALA A 112 -9.84 3.39 -8.70
C ALA A 112 -9.02 2.12 -8.87
N TYR A 113 -8.02 2.15 -9.76
CA TYR A 113 -7.04 1.09 -9.89
C TYR A 113 -5.65 1.67 -10.13
N ALA A 114 -4.61 0.89 -9.83
CA ALA A 114 -3.23 1.24 -10.08
C ALA A 114 -2.56 0.23 -11.00
N ILE A 115 -1.65 0.74 -11.82
CA ILE A 115 -0.82 -0.03 -12.73
C ILE A 115 0.64 0.32 -12.46
N GLN A 116 1.46 -0.71 -12.27
CA GLN A 116 2.92 -0.61 -12.29
C GLN A 116 3.42 -1.46 -13.44
N TYR A 117 3.97 -0.83 -14.47
CA TYR A 117 4.53 -1.55 -15.60
C TYR A 117 5.88 -2.16 -15.21
N LYS A 118 6.11 -3.43 -15.55
CA LYS A 118 7.32 -4.16 -15.13
C LYS A 118 8.61 -3.65 -15.80
N ASN A 119 8.49 -3.01 -16.96
CA ASN A 119 9.62 -2.35 -17.63
C ASN A 119 9.98 -0.99 -16.99
N GLU A 120 9.09 -0.39 -16.21
CA GLU A 120 9.31 0.85 -15.46
C GLU A 120 8.87 0.72 -14.00
N PRO A 121 9.50 -0.18 -13.21
CA PRO A 121 8.98 -0.60 -11.90
C PRO A 121 8.99 0.51 -10.85
N ARG A 122 9.68 1.63 -11.08
CA ARG A 122 9.74 2.77 -10.14
C ARG A 122 8.62 3.79 -10.32
N THR A 123 7.67 3.53 -11.21
CA THR A 123 6.50 4.40 -11.40
C THR A 123 5.21 3.60 -11.23
N ILE A 124 4.27 4.14 -10.46
CA ILE A 124 2.93 3.56 -10.31
C ILE A 124 1.92 4.61 -10.74
N TYR A 125 1.01 4.24 -11.62
CA TYR A 125 -0.02 5.11 -12.18
C TYR A 125 -1.37 4.74 -11.60
N TYR A 126 -2.08 5.72 -11.02
CA TYR A 126 -3.39 5.52 -10.42
C TYR A 126 -4.45 6.16 -11.31
N TYR A 127 -5.44 5.38 -11.69
CA TYR A 127 -6.51 5.77 -12.59
C TYR A 127 -7.86 5.75 -11.90
N ASP A 128 -8.77 6.64 -12.33
CA ASP A 128 -10.19 6.44 -12.07
C ASP A 128 -10.75 5.31 -12.96
N THR A 129 -11.99 4.90 -12.74
CA THR A 129 -12.64 3.82 -13.50
C THR A 129 -12.83 4.14 -14.99
N LEU A 130 -12.68 5.41 -15.39
CA LEU A 130 -12.71 5.85 -16.78
C LEU A 130 -11.31 5.94 -17.40
N GLY A 131 -10.29 5.51 -16.67
CA GLY A 131 -8.90 5.43 -17.11
C GLY A 131 -8.21 6.78 -17.13
N ASN A 132 -8.75 7.81 -16.48
CA ASN A 132 -8.06 9.10 -16.39
C ASN A 132 -7.07 9.06 -15.23
N LEU A 133 -5.85 9.53 -15.48
CA LEU A 133 -4.81 9.57 -14.47
C LEU A 133 -5.21 10.51 -13.32
N ARG A 134 -5.12 10.00 -12.10
CA ARG A 134 -5.39 10.73 -10.85
C ARG A 134 -4.10 11.04 -10.12
N TYR A 135 -3.25 10.03 -9.97
CA TYR A 135 -2.00 10.14 -9.23
C TYR A 135 -0.87 9.37 -9.91
N VAL A 136 0.36 9.78 -9.62
CA VAL A 136 1.58 9.03 -9.95
C VAL A 136 2.42 8.91 -8.68
N ASP A 137 2.80 7.68 -8.33
CA ASP A 137 3.86 7.47 -7.36
C ASP A 137 5.20 7.31 -8.08
N LYS A 138 6.22 7.96 -7.54
CA LYS A 138 7.62 7.74 -7.89
C LYS A 138 8.34 7.08 -6.73
N LEU A 139 8.84 5.89 -6.98
CA LEU A 139 9.63 5.11 -6.03
C LEU A 139 11.11 5.52 -6.13
N SER A 140 11.80 5.52 -4.99
CA SER A 140 13.23 5.79 -4.93
C SER A 140 14.05 4.68 -5.61
N GLU A 141 15.31 4.99 -5.89
CA GLU A 141 16.20 4.08 -6.63
C GLU A 141 16.42 2.73 -5.94
N ASN A 142 16.36 2.68 -4.60
CA ASN A 142 16.60 1.45 -3.85
C ASN A 142 15.47 0.42 -3.99
N TYR A 143 14.29 0.81 -4.49
CA TYR A 143 13.19 -0.12 -4.70
C TYR A 143 13.60 -1.28 -5.65
N PRO A 144 13.31 -2.55 -5.31
CA PRO A 144 12.41 -3.00 -4.24
C PRO A 144 13.06 -3.27 -2.87
N ASN A 145 14.34 -2.98 -2.70
CA ASN A 145 15.06 -3.21 -1.45
C ASN A 145 14.73 -2.13 -0.40
N TYR A 146 14.65 -2.55 0.87
CA TYR A 146 14.45 -1.64 1.98
C TYR A 146 15.78 -1.03 2.45
N PRO A 147 15.76 0.22 2.98
CA PRO A 147 14.62 1.13 2.97
C PRO A 147 14.45 1.80 1.60
N TYR A 148 13.21 2.07 1.20
CA TYR A 148 12.90 2.90 0.02
C TYR A 148 11.77 3.87 0.34
N TYR A 149 11.48 4.80 -0.56
CA TYR A 149 10.35 5.71 -0.39
C TYR A 149 9.54 5.89 -1.66
N SER A 150 8.33 6.41 -1.49
CA SER A 150 7.48 6.86 -2.59
C SER A 150 7.07 8.32 -2.41
N HIS A 151 6.97 9.05 -3.52
CA HIS A 151 6.34 10.36 -3.60
C HIS A 151 5.14 10.30 -4.53
N GLN A 152 3.97 10.65 -4.00
CA GLN A 152 2.72 10.67 -4.75
C GLN A 152 2.41 12.08 -5.22
N TYR A 153 2.16 12.25 -6.51
CA TYR A 153 1.75 13.51 -7.12
C TYR A 153 0.36 13.39 -7.72
N TYR A 154 -0.46 14.43 -7.59
CA TYR A 154 -1.66 14.58 -8.41
C TYR A 154 -1.29 14.68 -9.90
N ALA A 155 -2.23 14.36 -10.79
CA ALA A 155 -2.09 14.55 -12.24
C ALA A 155 -1.86 16.03 -12.69
N ASN A 156 -1.81 16.98 -11.75
CA ASN A 156 -1.44 18.37 -11.97
C ASN A 156 -0.03 18.73 -11.47
N GLY A 157 0.75 17.75 -10.99
CA GLY A 157 2.11 17.91 -10.50
C GLY A 157 2.25 18.30 -9.02
N LYS A 158 1.16 18.51 -8.27
CA LYS A 158 1.25 18.82 -6.83
C LYS A 158 1.53 17.56 -6.00
N LEU A 159 2.52 17.62 -5.13
CA LEU A 159 2.83 16.56 -4.17
C LEU A 159 1.68 16.37 -3.17
N VAL A 160 1.29 15.13 -2.92
CA VAL A 160 0.15 14.74 -2.06
C VAL A 160 0.67 14.15 -0.76
N SER A 161 1.49 13.12 -0.88
CA SER A 161 1.99 12.33 0.23
C SER A 161 3.33 11.72 -0.12
N SER A 162 4.08 11.40 0.91
CA SER A 162 5.30 10.61 0.83
C SER A 162 5.20 9.45 1.81
N ILE A 163 5.70 8.29 1.42
CA ILE A 163 5.75 7.11 2.29
C ILE A 163 7.20 6.64 2.35
N TYR A 164 7.71 6.42 3.55
CA TYR A 164 9.03 5.82 3.78
C TYR A 164 8.85 4.39 4.27
N PHE A 165 9.36 3.43 3.52
CA PHE A 165 9.26 2.01 3.82
C PHE A 165 10.57 1.55 4.43
N THR A 166 10.57 1.21 5.71
CA THR A 166 11.79 0.72 6.40
C THR A 166 11.94 -0.79 6.35
N ALA A 167 10.84 -1.50 6.19
CA ALA A 167 10.76 -2.94 6.08
C ALA A 167 9.44 -3.32 5.39
N TYR A 168 9.27 -4.61 5.10
CA TYR A 168 8.05 -5.15 4.47
C TYR A 168 6.76 -4.68 5.16
N ASP A 169 6.75 -4.74 6.49
CA ASP A 169 5.57 -4.42 7.30
C ASP A 169 5.54 -3.00 7.87
N THR A 170 6.55 -2.16 7.63
CA THR A 170 6.70 -0.87 8.33
C THR A 170 6.76 0.31 7.36
N GLN A 171 5.81 1.24 7.50
CA GLN A 171 5.63 2.37 6.57
C GLN A 171 5.35 3.66 7.33
N TYR A 172 6.21 4.65 7.20
CA TYR A 172 6.01 5.98 7.78
C TYR A 172 5.36 6.89 6.75
N MET A 173 4.20 7.44 7.09
CA MET A 173 3.41 8.24 6.15
C MET A 173 3.49 9.73 6.47
N TYR A 174 3.67 10.51 5.41
CA TYR A 174 3.68 11.96 5.44
C TYR A 174 2.69 12.51 4.42
N LYS A 175 1.94 13.54 4.81
CA LYS A 175 1.02 14.28 3.92
C LYS A 175 1.37 15.74 3.97
N ASN A 176 1.64 16.34 2.81
CA ASN A 176 2.12 17.73 2.72
C ASN A 176 3.31 18.01 3.68
N GLY A 177 4.28 17.09 3.78
CA GLY A 177 5.44 17.23 4.66
C GLY A 177 5.20 16.94 6.14
N LYS A 178 3.96 16.70 6.57
CA LYS A 178 3.61 16.42 7.97
C LYS A 178 3.40 14.93 8.19
N PHE A 179 3.97 14.40 9.28
CA PHE A 179 3.74 13.03 9.70
C PHE A 179 2.27 12.80 10.03
N ILE A 180 1.69 11.73 9.49
CA ILE A 180 0.30 11.33 9.77
C ILE A 180 0.21 10.04 10.57
N GLY A 181 1.25 9.21 10.54
CA GLY A 181 1.34 7.98 11.32
C GLY A 181 2.29 6.97 10.70
N VAL A 182 2.54 5.90 11.44
CA VAL A 182 3.33 4.76 11.01
C VAL A 182 2.43 3.54 10.96
N TRP A 183 2.42 2.85 9.81
CA TRP A 183 1.83 1.53 9.69
C TRP A 183 2.84 0.50 10.15
N PHE A 184 2.36 -0.43 10.97
CA PHE A 184 2.99 -1.71 11.21
C PHE A 184 1.97 -2.80 10.91
N LYS A 185 2.28 -3.65 9.93
CA LYS A 185 1.36 -4.66 9.38
C LYS A 185 0.02 -4.03 8.95
N ASP A 186 -1.02 -4.28 9.73
CA ASP A 186 -2.41 -3.89 9.49
C ASP A 186 -2.87 -2.73 10.39
N THR A 187 -1.98 -2.17 11.22
CA THR A 187 -2.33 -1.18 12.25
C THR A 187 -1.51 0.09 12.08
N MET A 188 -2.17 1.24 12.13
CA MET A 188 -1.54 2.56 12.09
C MET A 188 -1.48 3.18 13.48
N PHE A 189 -0.33 3.72 13.82
CA PHE A 189 -0.08 4.45 15.07
C PHE A 189 0.25 5.91 14.79
N ASN A 190 -0.20 6.81 15.65
CA ASN A 190 0.17 8.23 15.60
C ASN A 190 1.52 8.51 16.29
N SER A 191 1.92 9.78 16.35
CA SER A 191 3.18 10.24 16.98
C SER A 191 3.28 9.97 18.48
N LYS A 192 2.16 9.64 19.14
CA LYS A 192 2.07 9.29 20.57
C LYS A 192 1.91 7.79 20.79
N ALA A 193 2.24 6.97 19.78
CA ALA A 193 2.07 5.52 19.79
C ALA A 193 0.63 5.03 20.02
N LYS A 194 -0.39 5.87 19.82
CA LYS A 194 -1.79 5.45 19.89
C LYS A 194 -2.22 4.88 18.55
N LYS A 195 -2.89 3.72 18.58
CA LYS A 195 -3.59 3.15 17.43
C LYS A 195 -4.66 4.13 16.93
N ILE A 196 -4.65 4.41 15.62
CA ILE A 196 -5.59 5.35 14.98
C ILE A 196 -6.36 4.75 13.81
N MET A 197 -5.87 3.67 13.20
CA MET A 197 -6.51 3.03 12.04
C MET A 197 -6.09 1.57 11.92
N THR A 198 -6.92 0.76 11.26
CA THR A 198 -6.56 -0.58 10.79
C THR A 198 -6.90 -0.74 9.31
N ARG A 199 -6.18 -1.61 8.59
CA ARG A 199 -6.47 -1.98 7.20
C ARG A 199 -6.68 -3.49 7.08
N THR A 200 -7.64 -3.91 6.28
CA THR A 200 -7.78 -5.32 5.90
C THR A 200 -6.95 -5.54 4.64
N ASN A 201 -5.94 -6.40 4.71
CA ASN A 201 -5.21 -6.84 3.51
C ASN A 201 -6.10 -7.86 2.78
N TYR A 202 -6.43 -7.61 1.50
CA TYR A 202 -7.17 -8.53 0.61
C TYR A 202 -6.26 -9.17 -0.44
#